data_AF-A0A147GX96-F1
#
_entry.id   AF-A0A147GX96-F1
#
_cell.length_a   1.000
_cell.length_b   1.000
_cell.length_c   1.000
_cell.angle_alpha   90.00
_cell.angle_beta   90.00
_cell.angle_gamma   90.00
#
_symmetry.space_group_name_H-M   'P 1'
#
loop_
_entity.id
_entity.type
_entity.pdbx_description
1 polymer ?
#
loop_
_entity_poly.entity_id
_entity_poly.type
_entity_poly.pdbx_seq_one_letter_code
_entity_poly.pdbx_strand_id
1 'polypeptide(L)'
;MKDMLRLGLGALAMVAGGLAVAQQQAPLTLDGPGPFYRLVVPSAIHGLLPDGDLRDVRVRNAAGQAVPFAWLDAEDDPQARPRVESHEVALLPLPTRADTAPDLLGLKLRPDGSLALAAASAALSSAPAQAWVIDSRRADGALVRIRFELAGDAQGIFPFTLETSDDLRRWQPLLADDQLVRLQRDGQSIERLAIDLGRVRASFLRLSWRDGVQAPALARAWVDSVRTPAPAPPALEWSAAVAPSRCGADFCDYPAPPGLPLQRLRIHLADRNTMAPVQVSGLSPAGAAEARGHRHVLDALRHGGGRDRADAPAGALQVQRLADTVVYRLDQGGGEVHAAPVALDGGAHAFVRLQTRGPMAALGTRPPTVSFAARPRVLEFLAQGQPPFVLSWQASAHDAAADSANAAALKTLRAGIAQQAPGRATVTLPAPPPAVASTAAAPGPAAASATPAARRSPWLWAALGSGLLVLGAMAWSLLRSLNKPSGDR
;
A
#
# COMPACT_ATOMS: atom_id res chain seq x y z
N MET A 1 -23.19 64.96 -47.20
CA MET A 1 -23.45 63.50 -47.10
C MET A 1 -22.34 62.78 -47.84
N LYS A 2 -21.61 61.93 -47.11
CA LYS A 2 -20.95 60.69 -47.56
C LYS A 2 -19.66 60.73 -48.42
N ASP A 3 -18.71 59.95 -47.89
CA ASP A 3 -17.76 59.04 -48.55
C ASP A 3 -16.45 59.64 -49.10
N MET A 4 -15.33 59.48 -48.39
CA MET A 4 -14.45 58.29 -48.23
C MET A 4 -13.38 58.21 -49.33
N LEU A 5 -12.12 58.42 -48.96
CA LEU A 5 -11.00 57.54 -49.33
C LEU A 5 -9.79 57.84 -48.42
N ARG A 6 -9.49 56.92 -47.50
CA ARG A 6 -8.19 56.85 -46.81
C ARG A 6 -7.52 55.54 -47.23
N LEU A 7 -6.39 55.67 -47.93
CA LEU A 7 -5.49 54.58 -48.31
C LEU A 7 -4.87 53.94 -47.05
N GLY A 8 -4.81 52.61 -47.07
CA GLY A 8 -4.32 51.78 -45.97
C GLY A 8 -2.80 51.75 -45.82
N LEU A 9 -2.36 51.57 -44.58
CA LEU A 9 -1.02 51.11 -44.22
C LEU A 9 -1.13 49.62 -43.84
N GLY A 10 -0.42 48.77 -44.55
CA GLY A 10 -0.30 47.34 -44.23
C GLY A 10 0.60 47.14 -43.02
N ALA A 11 0.11 46.40 -42.01
CA ALA A 11 0.90 45.93 -40.88
C ALA A 11 1.49 44.55 -41.20
N LEU A 12 2.81 44.46 -41.16
CA LEU A 12 3.58 43.22 -41.21
C LEU A 12 3.46 42.52 -39.84
N ALA A 13 2.78 41.37 -39.77
CA ALA A 13 2.70 40.58 -38.54
C ALA A 13 3.95 39.69 -38.42
N MET A 14 4.83 40.00 -37.45
CA MET A 14 5.84 39.04 -36.98
C MET A 14 5.17 37.96 -36.13
N VAL A 15 5.22 36.72 -36.58
CA VAL A 15 4.89 35.55 -35.76
C VAL A 15 6.09 35.24 -34.88
N ALA A 16 6.03 35.67 -33.61
CA ALA A 16 6.97 35.22 -32.59
C ALA A 16 6.58 33.80 -32.15
N GLY A 17 7.40 32.82 -32.48
CA GLY A 17 7.31 31.46 -31.93
C GLY A 17 7.66 31.47 -30.45
N GLY A 18 6.65 31.61 -29.59
CA GLY A 18 6.80 31.41 -28.15
C GLY A 18 6.95 29.92 -27.86
N LEU A 19 8.10 29.52 -27.31
CA LEU A 19 8.23 28.25 -26.61
C LEU A 19 7.19 28.24 -25.47
N ALA A 20 6.21 27.35 -25.55
CA ALA A 20 5.23 27.17 -24.50
C ALA A 20 5.95 26.69 -23.24
N VAL A 21 6.13 27.58 -22.27
CA VAL A 21 6.49 27.19 -20.89
C VAL A 21 5.33 26.33 -20.39
N ALA A 22 5.59 25.05 -20.18
CA ALA A 22 4.60 24.15 -19.60
C ALA A 22 4.19 24.72 -18.23
N GLN A 23 2.89 25.01 -18.04
CA GLN A 23 2.42 25.49 -16.74
C GLN A 23 2.66 24.39 -15.70
N GLN A 24 3.57 24.62 -14.76
CA GLN A 24 3.91 23.70 -13.66
C GLN A 24 2.93 23.78 -12.49
N GLN A 25 1.67 24.08 -12.80
CA GLN A 25 0.59 24.23 -11.84
C GLN A 25 -0.77 23.88 -12.46
N ALA A 26 -1.72 23.48 -11.62
CA ALA A 26 -3.10 23.17 -11.99
C ALA A 26 -4.08 23.75 -10.96
N PRO A 27 -5.23 24.32 -11.38
CA PRO A 27 -6.20 24.91 -10.46
C PRO A 27 -6.88 23.85 -9.58
N LEU A 28 -7.14 24.21 -8.32
CA LEU A 28 -7.93 23.41 -7.39
C LEU A 28 -9.39 23.86 -7.37
N THR A 29 -10.29 22.90 -7.27
CA THR A 29 -11.70 23.13 -6.93
C THR A 29 -11.94 22.65 -5.51
N LEU A 30 -12.52 23.52 -4.67
CA LEU A 30 -12.81 23.23 -3.27
C LEU A 30 -14.31 23.07 -3.06
N ASP A 31 -14.68 22.08 -2.26
CA ASP A 31 -16.06 21.76 -1.90
C ASP A 31 -16.17 21.46 -0.39
N GLY A 32 -17.27 21.88 0.24
CA GLY A 32 -17.51 21.72 1.67
C GLY A 32 -17.02 22.86 2.57
N PRO A 33 -17.38 22.82 3.87
CA PRO A 33 -17.02 23.87 4.81
C PRO A 33 -15.54 23.73 5.22
N GLY A 34 -14.74 24.74 4.87
CA GLY A 34 -13.34 24.85 5.29
C GLY A 34 -13.18 24.99 6.83
N PRO A 35 -11.95 25.18 7.34
CA PRO A 35 -10.79 25.70 6.61
C PRO A 35 -9.82 24.63 6.09
N PHE A 36 -10.03 23.35 6.43
CA PHE A 36 -9.18 22.23 6.00
C PHE A 36 -9.79 21.51 4.81
N TYR A 37 -8.95 21.18 3.82
CA TYR A 37 -9.38 20.44 2.63
C TYR A 37 -8.44 19.27 2.35
N ARG A 38 -9.02 18.14 1.92
CA ARG A 38 -8.27 16.96 1.48
C ARG A 38 -8.23 16.87 -0.03
N LEU A 39 -7.04 16.69 -0.57
CA LEU A 39 -6.78 16.46 -1.99
C LEU A 39 -6.18 15.05 -2.16
N VAL A 40 -6.87 14.20 -2.92
CA VAL A 40 -6.26 12.98 -3.47
C VAL A 40 -5.40 13.42 -4.65
N VAL A 41 -4.08 13.29 -4.54
CA VAL A 41 -3.15 13.68 -5.59
C VAL A 41 -3.14 12.60 -6.67
N PRO A 42 -3.55 12.92 -7.93
CA PRO A 42 -3.58 11.92 -8.99
C PRO A 42 -2.17 11.40 -9.29
N SER A 43 -2.06 10.07 -9.44
CA SER A 43 -0.78 9.39 -9.66
C SER A 43 -0.06 9.84 -10.95
N ALA A 44 -0.80 10.43 -11.89
CA ALA A 44 -0.24 11.02 -13.11
C ALA A 44 0.76 12.17 -12.85
N ILE A 45 0.74 12.82 -11.67
CA ILE A 45 1.69 13.88 -11.33
C ILE A 45 3.15 13.40 -11.34
N HIS A 46 3.39 12.11 -11.07
CA HIS A 46 4.73 11.51 -11.09
C HIS A 46 5.41 11.63 -12.46
N GLY A 47 4.64 11.68 -13.55
CA GLY A 47 5.17 11.91 -14.91
C GLY A 47 5.49 13.37 -15.23
N LEU A 48 5.09 14.31 -14.37
CA LEU A 48 5.34 15.75 -14.52
C LEU A 48 6.52 16.24 -13.65
N LEU A 49 7.04 15.36 -12.78
CA LEU A 49 8.08 15.64 -11.80
C LEU A 49 9.44 15.16 -12.34
N PRO A 50 10.51 15.99 -12.31
CA PRO A 50 11.82 15.59 -12.81
C PRO A 50 12.39 14.34 -12.13
N ASP A 51 12.29 14.28 -10.80
CA ASP A 51 12.79 13.16 -9.99
C ASP A 51 11.71 12.09 -9.72
N GLY A 52 10.48 12.32 -10.23
CA GLY A 52 9.37 11.41 -10.03
C GLY A 52 8.83 11.33 -8.61
N ASP A 53 9.26 12.20 -7.70
CA ASP A 53 8.78 12.21 -6.32
C ASP A 53 7.98 13.46 -5.97
N LEU A 54 7.12 13.32 -4.95
CA LEU A 54 6.18 14.38 -4.60
C LEU A 54 6.80 15.49 -3.75
N ARG A 55 8.14 15.56 -3.62
CA ARG A 55 8.80 16.55 -2.77
C ARG A 55 8.60 17.97 -3.26
N ASP A 56 8.24 18.15 -4.53
CA ASP A 56 8.03 19.47 -5.14
C ASP A 56 6.55 19.88 -5.21
N VAL A 57 5.64 19.00 -4.77
CA VAL A 57 4.19 19.23 -4.85
C VAL A 57 3.71 20.11 -3.69
N ARG A 58 3.11 21.26 -4.02
CA ARG A 58 2.61 22.25 -3.05
C ARG A 58 1.23 22.77 -3.44
N VAL A 59 0.46 23.19 -2.43
CA VAL A 59 -0.75 24.00 -2.66
C VAL A 59 -0.38 25.47 -2.46
N ARG A 60 -0.76 26.33 -3.42
CA ARG A 60 -0.51 27.77 -3.38
C ARG A 60 -1.82 28.55 -3.44
N ASN A 61 -1.87 29.68 -2.74
CA ASN A 61 -2.99 30.63 -2.83
C ASN A 61 -2.83 31.61 -4.01
N ALA A 62 -3.77 32.53 -4.18
CA ALA A 62 -3.75 33.51 -5.27
C ALA A 62 -2.53 34.45 -5.26
N ALA A 63 -1.93 34.68 -4.09
CA ALA A 63 -0.71 35.47 -3.93
C ALA A 63 0.56 34.68 -4.30
N GLY A 64 0.42 33.41 -4.70
CA GLY A 64 1.56 32.53 -4.95
C GLY A 64 2.31 32.15 -3.68
N GLN A 65 1.65 32.17 -2.52
CA GLN A 65 2.24 31.69 -1.28
C GLN A 65 1.86 30.23 -1.07
N ALA A 66 2.83 29.39 -0.68
CA ALA A 66 2.54 28.02 -0.26
C ALA A 66 1.71 28.03 1.02
N VAL A 67 0.65 27.24 1.06
CA VAL A 67 -0.20 27.10 2.25
C VAL A 67 0.24 25.89 3.08
N PRO A 68 0.03 25.89 4.41
CA PRO A 68 0.35 24.76 5.26
C PRO A 68 -0.37 23.48 4.79
N PHE A 69 0.37 22.39 4.61
CA PHE A 69 -0.18 21.08 4.29
C PHE A 69 0.58 19.96 4.99
N ALA A 70 -0.04 18.79 5.07
CA ALA A 70 0.57 17.55 5.51
C ALA A 70 0.12 16.40 4.61
N TRP A 71 1.02 15.44 4.39
CA TRP A 71 0.65 14.16 3.79
C TRP A 71 -0.06 13.32 4.83
N LEU A 72 -1.17 12.69 4.45
CA LEU A 72 -1.89 11.74 5.29
C LEU A 72 -1.34 10.33 5.04
N ASP A 73 -0.99 9.65 6.12
CA ASP A 73 -0.68 8.23 6.07
C ASP A 73 -1.96 7.39 6.20
N ALA A 74 -1.90 6.10 5.84
CA ALA A 74 -3.03 5.19 5.99
C ALA A 74 -3.53 5.10 7.46
N GLU A 75 -2.66 5.37 8.42
CA GLU A 75 -2.96 5.43 9.86
C GLU A 75 -3.77 6.68 10.26
N ASP A 76 -3.71 7.75 9.46
CA ASP A 76 -4.48 8.98 9.68
C ASP A 76 -5.92 8.88 9.12
N ASP A 77 -6.31 7.72 8.56
CA ASP A 77 -7.68 7.44 8.13
C ASP A 77 -8.62 7.44 9.36
N PRO A 78 -9.60 8.36 9.45
CA PRO A 78 -10.59 8.36 10.52
C PRO A 78 -11.37 7.04 10.62
N GLN A 79 -11.47 6.27 9.53
CA GLN A 79 -12.11 4.96 9.52
C GLN A 79 -11.26 3.86 10.18
N ALA A 80 -9.94 4.04 10.27
CA ALA A 80 -9.02 3.12 10.92
C ALA A 80 -8.94 3.28 12.46
N ARG A 81 -9.57 4.32 13.01
CA ARG A 81 -9.54 4.59 14.46
C ARG A 81 -10.32 3.52 15.23
N PRO A 82 -9.86 3.11 16.43
CA PRO A 82 -10.61 2.21 17.29
C PRO A 82 -11.99 2.78 17.60
N ARG A 83 -13.04 2.02 17.33
CA ARG A 83 -14.42 2.36 17.66
C ARG A 83 -14.84 1.57 18.87
N VAL A 84 -15.42 2.26 19.86
CA VAL A 84 -16.03 1.64 21.03
C VAL A 84 -17.53 1.55 20.78
N GLU A 85 -18.08 0.34 20.89
CA GLU A 85 -19.50 0.05 20.69
C GLU A 85 -20.03 -0.67 21.94
N SER A 86 -21.23 -0.28 22.37
CA SER A 86 -21.88 -0.79 23.58
C SER A 86 -22.98 -1.77 23.21
N HIS A 87 -22.89 -2.99 23.73
CA HIS A 87 -23.82 -4.08 23.42
C HIS A 87 -24.52 -4.56 24.69
N GLU A 88 -25.85 -4.61 24.69
CA GLU A 88 -26.59 -5.28 25.76
C GLU A 88 -26.41 -6.79 25.63
N VAL A 89 -26.02 -7.43 26.74
CA VAL A 89 -25.67 -8.85 26.79
C VAL A 89 -26.69 -9.65 27.60
N ALA A 90 -26.87 -10.92 27.24
CA ALA A 90 -27.80 -11.79 27.96
C ALA A 90 -27.19 -12.23 29.30
N LEU A 91 -27.97 -12.13 30.37
CA LEU A 91 -27.63 -12.59 31.71
C LEU A 91 -28.37 -13.90 32.02
N LEU A 92 -27.63 -14.97 32.33
CA LEU A 92 -28.18 -16.27 32.69
C LEU A 92 -27.80 -16.59 34.14
N PRO A 93 -28.76 -16.61 35.08
CA PRO A 93 -28.47 -16.90 36.48
C PRO A 93 -28.11 -18.38 36.69
N LEU A 94 -27.13 -18.62 37.56
CA LEU A 94 -26.77 -19.94 38.06
C LEU A 94 -27.18 -20.06 39.54
N PRO A 95 -28.12 -20.96 39.88
CA PRO A 95 -28.57 -21.14 41.26
C PRO A 95 -27.50 -21.80 42.13
N THR A 96 -27.67 -21.62 43.44
CA THR A 96 -26.77 -22.10 44.48
C THR A 96 -26.85 -23.62 44.59
N ARG A 97 -25.71 -24.31 44.53
CA ARG A 97 -25.49 -25.74 44.81
C ARG A 97 -25.76 -26.74 43.66
N ALA A 98 -24.65 -27.10 43.00
CA ALA A 98 -24.52 -28.20 42.03
C ALA A 98 -23.69 -29.38 42.57
N ASP A 99 -23.60 -29.56 43.90
CA ASP A 99 -22.76 -30.65 44.45
C ASP A 99 -23.47 -32.01 44.53
N THR A 100 -24.79 -32.06 44.33
CA THR A 100 -25.55 -33.31 44.22
C THR A 100 -26.81 -33.14 43.36
N ALA A 101 -26.69 -32.97 42.04
CA ALA A 101 -27.69 -33.43 41.06
C ALA A 101 -27.31 -33.05 39.61
N PRO A 102 -27.38 -33.98 38.64
CA PRO A 102 -27.33 -33.66 37.20
C PRO A 102 -28.61 -33.00 36.64
N ASP A 103 -29.59 -32.64 37.48
CA ASP A 103 -30.95 -32.25 37.06
C ASP A 103 -31.19 -30.72 37.02
N LEU A 104 -30.15 -29.89 37.11
CA LEU A 104 -30.30 -28.42 37.19
C LEU A 104 -30.85 -27.76 35.92
N LEU A 105 -30.80 -28.44 34.78
CA LEU A 105 -31.42 -27.96 33.54
C LEU A 105 -32.89 -28.38 33.40
N GLY A 106 -33.43 -29.13 34.37
CA GLY A 106 -34.75 -29.76 34.25
C GLY A 106 -34.84 -30.71 33.06
N LEU A 107 -33.74 -31.16 32.47
CA LEU A 107 -33.77 -31.98 31.27
C LEU A 107 -34.08 -33.44 31.63
N LYS A 108 -35.33 -33.85 31.47
CA LYS A 108 -35.75 -35.24 31.58
C LYS A 108 -35.60 -35.96 30.24
N LEU A 109 -34.84 -37.04 30.22
CA LEU A 109 -34.81 -37.95 29.08
C LEU A 109 -36.14 -38.71 29.00
N ARG A 110 -36.87 -38.55 27.90
CA ARG A 110 -38.10 -39.31 27.62
C ARG A 110 -37.75 -40.76 27.24
N PRO A 111 -38.70 -41.70 27.39
CA PRO A 111 -38.50 -43.11 27.01
C PRO A 111 -38.16 -43.32 25.53
N ASP A 112 -38.46 -42.36 24.65
CA ASP A 112 -38.13 -42.36 23.23
C ASP A 112 -36.71 -41.83 22.93
N GLY A 113 -35.92 -41.52 23.97
CA GLY A 113 -34.58 -40.97 23.85
C GLY A 113 -34.51 -39.46 23.61
N SER A 114 -35.65 -38.75 23.54
CA SER A 114 -35.68 -37.30 23.40
C SER A 114 -35.49 -36.59 24.76
N LEU A 115 -34.85 -35.42 24.79
CA LEU A 115 -34.74 -34.61 26.02
C LEU A 115 -35.95 -33.66 26.13
N ALA A 116 -36.56 -33.60 27.31
CA ALA A 116 -37.68 -32.72 27.65
C ALA A 116 -37.31 -31.78 28.80
N LEU A 117 -37.58 -30.49 28.64
CA LEU A 117 -37.45 -29.52 29.74
C LEU A 117 -38.65 -29.71 30.69
N ALA A 118 -38.40 -30.22 31.89
CA ALA A 118 -39.30 -30.14 33.02
C ALA A 118 -39.51 -28.66 33.33
N ALA A 119 -40.78 -28.25 33.49
CA ALA A 119 -41.12 -26.86 33.78
C ALA A 119 -40.24 -26.34 34.93
N ALA A 120 -39.50 -25.26 34.66
CA ALA A 120 -38.70 -24.59 35.68
C ALA A 120 -39.61 -24.29 36.86
N SER A 121 -39.32 -24.88 38.02
CA SER A 121 -40.06 -24.59 39.24
C SER A 121 -39.95 -23.09 39.51
N ALA A 122 -41.10 -22.42 39.74
CA ALA A 122 -41.14 -21.01 40.13
C ALA A 122 -40.28 -20.70 41.38
N ALA A 123 -39.89 -21.71 42.15
CA ALA A 123 -38.97 -21.61 43.28
C ALA A 123 -37.50 -21.35 42.88
N LEU A 124 -37.07 -21.68 41.66
CA LEU A 124 -35.73 -21.35 41.14
C LEU A 124 -35.62 -19.87 40.75
N SER A 125 -36.74 -19.17 40.58
CA SER A 125 -36.80 -17.75 40.21
C SER A 125 -36.68 -16.79 41.40
N SER A 126 -36.70 -17.27 42.64
CA SER A 126 -36.68 -16.42 43.85
C SER A 126 -35.43 -16.60 44.73
N ALA A 127 -34.58 -17.59 44.46
CA ALA A 127 -33.32 -17.76 45.19
C ALA A 127 -32.24 -16.82 44.62
N PRO A 128 -31.39 -16.19 45.47
CA PRO A 128 -30.29 -15.35 44.98
C PRO A 128 -29.33 -16.19 44.14
N ALA A 129 -29.13 -15.81 42.88
CA ALA A 129 -28.18 -16.48 42.00
C ALA A 129 -26.75 -16.24 42.51
N GLN A 130 -26.01 -17.33 42.81
CA GLN A 130 -24.63 -17.25 43.27
C GLN A 130 -23.65 -16.89 42.15
N ALA A 131 -24.02 -17.19 40.90
CA ALA A 131 -23.23 -16.83 39.74
C ALA A 131 -24.12 -16.48 38.55
N TRP A 132 -23.53 -15.85 37.54
CA TRP A 132 -24.16 -15.41 36.31
C TRP A 132 -23.26 -15.75 35.13
N VAL A 133 -23.83 -16.40 34.11
CA VAL A 133 -23.18 -16.54 32.80
C VAL A 133 -23.68 -15.41 31.91
N ILE A 134 -22.75 -14.77 31.22
CA ILE A 134 -22.98 -13.59 30.39
C ILE A 134 -22.58 -13.94 28.96
N ASP A 135 -23.53 -13.87 28.03
CA ASP A 135 -23.27 -14.14 26.61
C ASP A 135 -22.80 -12.88 25.89
N SER A 136 -21.48 -12.77 25.67
CA SER A 136 -20.85 -11.64 25.00
C SER A 136 -20.68 -11.85 23.50
N ARG A 137 -21.20 -12.92 22.90
CA ARG A 137 -21.01 -13.22 21.45
C ARG A 137 -21.62 -12.18 20.51
N ARG A 138 -22.53 -11.34 21.01
CA ARG A 138 -23.06 -10.19 20.25
C ARG A 138 -22.09 -9.02 20.16
N ALA A 139 -21.09 -8.96 21.03
CA ALA A 139 -20.12 -7.89 21.05
C ALA A 139 -18.99 -8.19 20.05
N ASP A 140 -18.72 -7.20 19.22
CA ASP A 140 -17.90 -7.33 18.04
C ASP A 140 -16.50 -6.72 18.29
N GLY A 141 -15.48 -7.56 18.50
CA GLY A 141 -14.12 -7.10 18.77
C GLY A 141 -13.60 -7.53 20.15
N ALA A 142 -12.71 -6.75 20.75
CA ALA A 142 -12.19 -7.04 22.09
C ALA A 142 -12.99 -6.28 23.15
N LEU A 143 -13.44 -6.98 24.20
CA LEU A 143 -14.23 -6.45 25.29
C LEU A 143 -13.32 -5.61 26.20
N VAL A 144 -13.69 -4.35 26.44
CA VAL A 144 -12.89 -3.40 27.22
C VAL A 144 -13.51 -3.04 28.55
N ARG A 145 -14.84 -3.10 28.66
CA ARG A 145 -15.57 -2.78 29.89
C ARG A 145 -16.89 -3.52 29.93
N ILE A 146 -17.33 -3.92 31.12
CA ILE A 146 -18.69 -4.40 31.37
C ILE A 146 -19.36 -3.48 32.39
N ARG A 147 -20.64 -3.20 32.17
CA ARG A 147 -21.49 -2.37 33.01
C ARG A 147 -22.70 -3.18 33.43
N PHE A 148 -23.05 -3.10 34.70
CA PHE A 148 -24.18 -3.81 35.29
C PHE A 148 -25.24 -2.84 35.77
N GLU A 149 -26.47 -3.27 35.71
CA GLU A 149 -27.57 -2.68 36.46
C GLU A 149 -28.01 -3.72 37.50
N LEU A 150 -28.03 -3.30 38.77
CA LEU A 150 -28.53 -4.14 39.86
C LEU A 150 -30.05 -4.06 39.91
N ALA A 151 -30.72 -5.19 40.13
CA ALA A 151 -32.17 -5.22 40.35
C ALA A 151 -32.52 -4.60 41.71
N GLY A 152 -33.65 -3.90 41.77
CA GLY A 152 -34.16 -3.27 43.00
C GLY A 152 -33.20 -2.25 43.61
N ASP A 153 -33.32 -2.03 44.91
CA ASP A 153 -32.63 -1.00 45.70
C ASP A 153 -31.49 -1.56 46.57
N ALA A 154 -31.04 -2.80 46.32
CA ALA A 154 -29.94 -3.45 47.04
C ALA A 154 -28.73 -2.52 47.25
N GLN A 155 -28.35 -2.27 48.51
CA GLN A 155 -27.21 -1.43 48.86
C GLN A 155 -26.12 -2.27 49.52
N GLY A 156 -24.87 -2.04 49.16
CA GLY A 156 -23.73 -2.77 49.70
C GLY A 156 -22.50 -2.72 48.82
N ILE A 157 -21.51 -3.49 49.26
CA ILE A 157 -20.30 -3.82 48.51
C ILE A 157 -20.40 -5.31 48.21
N PHE A 158 -20.38 -5.66 46.94
CA PHE A 158 -20.65 -7.00 46.46
C PHE A 158 -19.39 -7.56 45.77
N PRO A 159 -18.51 -8.25 46.51
CA PRO A 159 -17.30 -8.83 45.95
C PRO A 159 -17.62 -10.04 45.05
N PHE A 160 -16.91 -10.16 43.93
CA PHE A 160 -17.08 -11.23 42.96
C PHE A 160 -15.76 -11.65 42.31
N THR A 161 -15.81 -12.79 41.63
CA THR A 161 -14.78 -13.27 40.70
C THR A 161 -15.34 -13.21 39.28
N LEU A 162 -14.48 -12.92 38.30
CA LEU A 162 -14.83 -12.88 36.89
C LEU A 162 -13.95 -13.81 36.09
N GLU A 163 -14.57 -14.68 35.32
CA GLU A 163 -13.90 -15.65 34.45
C GLU A 163 -14.39 -15.49 33.02
N THR A 164 -13.59 -16.00 32.07
CA THR A 164 -13.88 -15.97 30.63
C THR A 164 -13.89 -17.39 30.07
N SER A 165 -14.66 -17.61 29.02
CA SER A 165 -14.70 -18.88 28.29
C SER A 165 -15.11 -18.67 26.84
N ASP A 166 -14.65 -19.55 25.95
CA ASP A 166 -15.13 -19.63 24.56
C ASP A 166 -16.09 -20.80 24.33
N ASP A 167 -16.12 -21.78 25.23
CA ASP A 167 -16.82 -23.06 25.02
C ASP A 167 -17.75 -23.45 26.20
N LEU A 168 -17.87 -22.60 27.22
CA LEU A 168 -18.59 -22.82 28.49
C LEU A 168 -18.04 -23.98 29.35
N ARG A 169 -16.97 -24.65 28.93
CA ARG A 169 -16.36 -25.79 29.62
C ARG A 169 -15.06 -25.39 30.30
N ARG A 170 -14.20 -24.68 29.58
CA ARG A 170 -12.90 -24.21 30.05
C ARG A 170 -13.03 -22.76 30.45
N TRP A 171 -12.90 -22.50 31.75
CA TRP A 171 -12.98 -21.17 32.35
C TRP A 171 -11.58 -20.69 32.72
N GLN A 172 -11.25 -19.47 32.30
CA GLN A 172 -9.99 -18.81 32.62
C GLN A 172 -10.26 -17.60 33.53
N PRO A 173 -9.53 -17.45 34.65
CA PRO A 173 -9.70 -16.31 35.53
C PRO A 173 -9.32 -15.02 34.82
N LEU A 174 -10.20 -14.02 34.86
CA LEU A 174 -9.95 -12.66 34.37
C LEU A 174 -9.70 -11.70 35.54
N LEU A 175 -10.60 -11.68 36.53
CA LEU A 175 -10.47 -10.89 37.75
C LEU A 175 -10.72 -11.79 38.96
N ALA A 176 -9.75 -11.88 39.86
CA ALA A 176 -9.85 -12.74 41.03
C ALA A 176 -10.58 -12.06 42.20
N ASP A 177 -10.51 -10.73 42.32
CA ASP A 177 -10.99 -9.95 43.47
C ASP A 177 -11.43 -8.56 43.02
N ASP A 178 -12.67 -8.43 42.52
CA ASP A 178 -13.27 -7.12 42.24
C ASP A 178 -14.65 -7.01 42.92
N GLN A 179 -15.25 -5.82 42.90
CA GLN A 179 -16.48 -5.55 43.63
C GLN A 179 -17.40 -4.58 42.89
N LEU A 180 -18.71 -4.87 42.96
CA LEU A 180 -19.73 -3.87 42.64
C LEU A 180 -20.07 -3.09 43.91
N VAL A 181 -20.27 -1.79 43.78
CA VAL A 181 -20.60 -0.91 44.91
C VAL A 181 -21.84 -0.12 44.58
N ARG A 182 -22.83 -0.14 45.48
CA ARG A 182 -23.97 0.79 45.47
C ARG A 182 -24.31 1.16 46.91
N LEU A 183 -24.01 2.38 47.32
CA LEU A 183 -24.23 2.87 48.68
C LEU A 183 -25.00 4.18 48.61
N GLN A 184 -26.04 4.34 49.44
CA GLN A 184 -26.76 5.60 49.59
C GLN A 184 -26.90 5.96 51.08
N ARG A 185 -26.55 7.20 51.44
CA ARG A 185 -26.72 7.74 52.80
C ARG A 185 -26.94 9.25 52.73
N ASP A 186 -27.95 9.76 53.43
CA ASP A 186 -28.21 11.19 53.60
C ASP A 186 -28.25 12.00 52.28
N GLY A 187 -28.84 11.42 51.23
CA GLY A 187 -28.93 12.03 49.90
C GLY A 187 -27.64 11.95 49.05
N GLN A 188 -26.57 11.35 49.57
CA GLN A 188 -25.35 11.05 48.81
C GLN A 188 -25.40 9.61 48.28
N SER A 189 -24.91 9.40 47.05
CA SER A 189 -24.81 8.07 46.43
C SER A 189 -23.40 7.80 45.90
N ILE A 190 -22.92 6.57 46.11
CA ILE A 190 -21.68 6.06 45.54
C ILE A 190 -22.04 4.80 44.75
N GLU A 191 -21.78 4.84 43.44
CA GLU A 191 -22.00 3.71 42.55
C GLU A 191 -20.75 3.37 41.72
N ARG A 192 -20.35 2.10 41.77
CA ARG A 192 -19.36 1.50 40.87
C ARG A 192 -19.95 0.20 40.36
N LEU A 193 -20.65 0.31 39.24
CA LEU A 193 -21.28 -0.82 38.54
C LEU A 193 -20.61 -1.12 37.19
N ALA A 194 -19.41 -0.58 36.97
CA ALA A 194 -18.63 -0.75 35.74
C ALA A 194 -17.25 -1.31 36.07
N ILE A 195 -16.79 -2.25 35.24
CA ILE A 195 -15.56 -3.02 35.44
C ILE A 195 -14.76 -3.03 34.14
N ASP A 196 -13.48 -2.69 34.22
CA ASP A 196 -12.57 -2.72 33.08
C ASP A 196 -12.09 -4.16 32.83
N LEU A 197 -12.20 -4.62 31.59
CA LEU A 197 -11.92 -6.00 31.19
C LEU A 197 -10.52 -6.19 30.59
N GLY A 198 -9.72 -5.13 30.48
CA GLY A 198 -8.33 -5.22 30.01
C GLY A 198 -8.17 -5.63 28.54
N ARG A 199 -9.20 -5.43 27.69
CA ARG A 199 -9.21 -5.80 26.26
C ARG A 199 -9.09 -7.32 26.03
N VAL A 200 -10.08 -8.06 26.51
CA VAL A 200 -10.17 -9.52 26.35
C VAL A 200 -11.02 -9.92 25.15
N ARG A 201 -10.78 -11.08 24.55
CA ARG A 201 -11.71 -11.72 23.62
C ARG A 201 -12.25 -12.98 24.28
N ALA A 202 -13.56 -13.03 24.48
CA ALA A 202 -14.22 -14.18 25.07
C ALA A 202 -15.68 -14.22 24.60
N SER A 203 -16.16 -15.43 24.30
CA SER A 203 -17.56 -15.66 23.93
C SER A 203 -18.50 -15.57 25.14
N PHE A 204 -18.01 -15.92 26.32
CA PHE A 204 -18.78 -15.95 27.56
C PHE A 204 -17.97 -15.39 28.73
N LEU A 205 -18.64 -14.69 29.63
CA LEU A 205 -18.11 -14.31 30.94
C LEU A 205 -18.89 -15.02 32.05
N ARG A 206 -18.25 -15.31 33.18
CA ARG A 206 -18.90 -15.82 34.38
C ARG A 206 -18.56 -14.94 35.57
N LEU A 207 -19.58 -14.31 36.15
CA LEU A 207 -19.48 -13.58 37.41
C LEU A 207 -19.93 -14.51 38.53
N SER A 208 -19.09 -14.75 39.53
CA SER A 208 -19.47 -15.54 40.72
C SER A 208 -19.29 -14.68 41.97
N TRP A 209 -20.38 -14.48 42.72
CA TRP A 209 -20.35 -13.71 43.97
C TRP A 209 -19.54 -14.45 45.03
N ARG A 210 -18.75 -13.71 45.81
CA ARG A 210 -18.00 -14.30 46.95
C ARG A 210 -18.90 -14.59 48.15
N ASP A 211 -19.91 -13.75 48.38
CA ASP A 211 -20.98 -14.00 49.35
C ASP A 211 -22.32 -14.14 48.61
N GLY A 212 -22.74 -15.39 48.40
CA GLY A 212 -24.00 -15.72 47.73
C GLY A 212 -25.25 -15.40 48.53
N VAL A 213 -25.15 -15.18 49.85
CA VAL A 213 -26.31 -14.89 50.71
C VAL A 213 -26.73 -13.43 50.58
N GLN A 214 -25.76 -12.53 50.40
CA GLN A 214 -25.97 -11.08 50.21
C GLN A 214 -25.88 -10.66 48.73
N ALA A 215 -25.84 -11.63 47.81
CA ALA A 215 -25.68 -11.40 46.39
C ALA A 215 -26.88 -10.61 45.82
N PRO A 216 -26.64 -9.46 45.14
CA PRO A 216 -27.70 -8.74 44.46
C PRO A 216 -28.07 -9.47 43.16
N ALA A 217 -29.34 -9.39 42.78
CA ALA A 217 -29.73 -9.79 41.44
C ALA A 217 -29.23 -8.77 40.40
N LEU A 218 -28.79 -9.26 39.23
CA LEU A 218 -28.42 -8.42 38.10
C LEU A 218 -29.64 -8.25 37.19
N ALA A 219 -30.04 -7.01 36.91
CA ALA A 219 -31.17 -6.70 36.04
C ALA A 219 -30.75 -6.69 34.57
N ARG A 220 -29.66 -5.99 34.24
CA ARG A 220 -29.13 -5.83 32.89
C ARG A 220 -27.61 -5.74 32.91
N ALA A 221 -27.01 -6.01 31.76
CA ALA A 221 -25.59 -5.76 31.57
C ALA A 221 -25.29 -5.31 30.13
N TRP A 222 -24.28 -4.46 30.00
CA TRP A 222 -23.73 -4.01 28.72
C TRP A 222 -22.24 -4.25 28.68
N VAL A 223 -21.74 -4.70 27.53
CA VAL A 223 -20.32 -4.82 27.28
C VAL A 223 -19.90 -3.81 26.22
N ASP A 224 -18.88 -3.03 26.53
CA ASP A 224 -18.21 -2.16 25.58
C ASP A 224 -17.14 -2.99 24.87
N SER A 225 -17.19 -3.06 23.55
CA SER A 225 -16.17 -3.67 22.71
C SER A 225 -15.43 -2.61 21.92
N VAL A 226 -14.12 -2.78 21.78
CA VAL A 226 -13.30 -2.01 20.86
C VAL A 226 -13.01 -2.84 19.61
N ARG A 227 -13.36 -2.26 18.46
CA ARG A 227 -12.96 -2.76 17.15
C ARG A 227 -12.04 -1.73 16.54
N THR A 228 -10.85 -2.15 16.12
CA THR A 228 -10.09 -1.42 15.11
C THR A 228 -10.58 -1.98 13.78
N PRO A 229 -11.40 -1.24 13.01
CA PRO A 229 -11.72 -1.68 11.66
C PRO A 229 -10.39 -1.84 10.93
N ALA A 230 -10.17 -2.97 10.28
CA ALA A 230 -9.05 -3.05 9.36
C ALA A 230 -9.28 -1.96 8.32
N PRO A 231 -8.39 -0.96 8.16
CA PRO A 231 -8.58 0.04 7.13
C PRO A 231 -8.77 -0.69 5.81
N ALA A 232 -9.87 -0.39 5.11
CA ALA A 232 -10.01 -0.87 3.75
C ALA A 232 -8.78 -0.36 2.98
N PRO A 233 -8.03 -1.23 2.29
CA PRO A 233 -6.87 -0.76 1.54
C PRO A 233 -7.37 0.31 0.57
N PRO A 234 -6.75 1.51 0.55
CA PRO A 234 -7.23 2.59 -0.31
C PRO A 234 -7.28 2.11 -1.76
N ALA A 235 -8.31 2.53 -2.48
CA ALA A 235 -8.51 2.10 -3.85
C ALA A 235 -7.26 2.42 -4.69
N LEU A 236 -6.81 1.43 -5.46
CA LEU A 236 -5.70 1.63 -6.38
C LEU A 236 -6.16 2.46 -7.56
N GLU A 237 -5.35 3.44 -7.93
CA GLU A 237 -5.52 4.21 -9.16
C GLU A 237 -4.78 3.49 -10.29
N TRP A 238 -5.50 3.19 -11.37
CA TRP A 238 -4.95 2.53 -12.56
C TRP A 238 -4.50 3.56 -13.58
N SER A 239 -3.29 3.38 -14.12
CA SER A 239 -2.81 4.13 -15.28
C SER A 239 -3.60 3.77 -16.54
N ALA A 240 -3.52 4.64 -17.55
CA ALA A 240 -3.83 4.27 -18.93
C ALA A 240 -2.96 3.08 -19.38
N ALA A 241 -3.38 2.39 -20.45
CA ALA A 241 -2.60 1.31 -21.03
C ALA A 241 -1.28 1.85 -21.61
N VAL A 242 -0.18 1.23 -21.21
CA VAL A 242 1.20 1.56 -21.58
C VAL A 242 1.66 0.52 -22.59
N ALA A 243 2.09 0.98 -23.76
CA ALA A 243 2.74 0.16 -24.77
C ALA A 243 4.19 -0.14 -24.38
N PRO A 244 4.78 -1.26 -24.84
CA PRO A 244 6.18 -1.53 -24.58
C PRO A 244 7.06 -0.51 -25.32
N SER A 245 8.12 -0.05 -24.67
CA SER A 245 9.13 0.82 -25.29
C SER A 245 10.18 0.02 -26.07
N ARG A 246 10.36 -1.26 -25.71
CA ARG A 246 11.32 -2.17 -26.34
C ARG A 246 10.83 -3.60 -26.22
N CYS A 247 10.95 -4.39 -27.28
CA CYS A 247 10.74 -5.84 -27.25
C CYS A 247 11.93 -6.57 -27.88
N GLY A 248 12.32 -7.68 -27.27
CA GLY A 248 13.24 -8.68 -27.81
C GLY A 248 12.49 -9.95 -28.24
N ALA A 249 13.23 -11.05 -28.42
CA ALA A 249 12.65 -12.32 -28.85
C ALA A 249 11.68 -12.91 -27.80
N ASP A 250 12.00 -12.75 -26.52
CA ASP A 250 11.32 -13.38 -25.37
C ASP A 250 10.95 -12.37 -24.26
N PHE A 251 11.18 -11.06 -24.45
CA PHE A 251 10.83 -10.05 -23.45
C PHE A 251 10.30 -8.75 -24.05
N CYS A 252 9.51 -8.00 -23.29
CA CYS A 252 9.14 -6.61 -23.55
C CYS A 252 9.33 -5.75 -22.30
N ASP A 253 9.89 -4.56 -22.48
CA ASP A 253 10.12 -3.55 -21.44
C ASP A 253 9.05 -2.46 -21.54
N TYR A 254 8.44 -2.13 -20.41
CA TYR A 254 7.38 -1.13 -20.28
C TYR A 254 7.87 0.02 -19.41
N PRO A 255 7.83 1.27 -19.88
CA PRO A 255 8.22 2.41 -19.06
C PRO A 255 7.23 2.57 -17.90
N ALA A 256 7.75 2.64 -16.68
CA ALA A 256 6.96 2.92 -15.50
C ALA A 256 7.03 4.42 -15.16
N PRO A 257 5.96 5.01 -14.59
CA PRO A 257 6.02 6.39 -14.11
C PRO A 257 7.15 6.56 -13.08
N PRO A 258 8.06 7.55 -13.25
CA PRO A 258 9.19 7.74 -12.35
C PRO A 258 8.75 7.90 -10.89
N GLY A 259 9.41 7.22 -9.97
CA GLY A 259 9.17 7.34 -8.53
C GLY A 259 7.79 6.86 -8.03
N LEU A 260 6.92 6.33 -8.90
CA LEU A 260 5.62 5.81 -8.52
C LEU A 260 5.75 4.39 -7.90
N PRO A 261 5.31 4.17 -6.65
CA PRO A 261 5.34 2.86 -6.02
C PRO A 261 4.27 1.93 -6.62
N LEU A 262 4.69 0.98 -7.44
CA LEU A 262 3.79 0.11 -8.20
C LEU A 262 3.26 -1.02 -7.31
N GLN A 263 1.95 -1.14 -7.17
CA GLN A 263 1.31 -2.18 -6.35
C GLN A 263 0.74 -3.32 -7.16
N ARG A 264 0.19 -3.02 -8.34
CA ARG A 264 -0.33 -4.05 -9.23
C ARG A 264 0.01 -3.77 -10.69
N LEU A 265 0.08 -4.84 -11.45
CA LEU A 265 0.24 -4.85 -12.90
C LEU A 265 -0.95 -5.59 -13.52
N ARG A 266 -1.58 -4.97 -14.52
CA ARG A 266 -2.53 -5.64 -15.40
C ARG A 266 -1.91 -5.77 -16.77
N ILE A 267 -1.93 -6.97 -17.33
CA ILE A 267 -1.37 -7.28 -18.65
C ILE A 267 -2.56 -7.49 -19.58
N HIS A 268 -2.63 -6.71 -20.65
CA HIS A 268 -3.71 -6.73 -21.62
C HIS A 268 -3.26 -7.46 -22.88
N LEU A 269 -3.79 -8.67 -23.09
CA LEU A 269 -3.48 -9.49 -24.26
C LEU A 269 -4.31 -9.05 -25.47
N ALA A 270 -3.65 -8.85 -26.61
CA ALA A 270 -4.29 -8.39 -27.84
C ALA A 270 -5.24 -9.42 -28.46
N ASP A 271 -4.89 -10.71 -28.35
CA ASP A 271 -5.60 -11.80 -29.01
C ASP A 271 -6.47 -12.58 -27.99
N ARG A 272 -7.62 -13.07 -28.46
CA ARG A 272 -8.50 -13.95 -27.67
C ARG A 272 -7.91 -15.35 -27.57
N ASN A 273 -8.38 -16.12 -26.60
CA ASN A 273 -7.98 -17.51 -26.36
C ASN A 273 -6.45 -17.70 -26.30
N THR A 274 -5.78 -16.73 -25.67
CA THR A 274 -4.32 -16.71 -25.53
C THR A 274 -3.96 -16.95 -24.07
N MET A 275 -2.93 -17.76 -23.83
CA MET A 275 -2.40 -18.06 -22.50
C MET A 275 -0.89 -18.32 -22.58
N ALA A 276 -0.10 -17.73 -21.66
CA ALA A 276 1.29 -18.13 -21.50
C ALA A 276 1.81 -17.85 -20.07
N PRO A 277 2.78 -18.64 -19.58
CA PRO A 277 3.54 -18.30 -18.38
C PRO A 277 4.50 -17.14 -18.66
N VAL A 278 4.55 -16.19 -17.74
CA VAL A 278 5.38 -15.00 -17.81
C VAL A 278 6.08 -14.72 -16.49
N GLN A 279 7.31 -14.24 -16.58
CA GLN A 279 8.06 -13.66 -15.48
C GLN A 279 7.96 -12.14 -15.58
N VAL A 280 7.64 -11.49 -14.46
CA VAL A 280 7.61 -10.04 -14.30
C VAL A 280 8.81 -9.61 -13.47
N SER A 281 9.60 -8.67 -13.99
CA SER A 281 10.76 -8.12 -13.30
C SER A 281 10.75 -6.59 -13.33
N GLY A 282 11.16 -5.95 -12.24
CA GLY A 282 11.44 -4.52 -12.17
C GLY A 282 12.86 -4.23 -12.62
N LEU A 283 13.05 -3.12 -13.32
CA LEU A 283 14.33 -2.64 -13.81
C LEU A 283 14.58 -1.25 -13.23
N SER A 284 15.63 -1.11 -12.44
CA SER A 284 15.98 0.16 -11.79
C SER A 284 17.44 0.52 -12.09
N PRO A 285 17.78 1.81 -12.29
CA PRO A 285 19.18 2.21 -12.46
C PRO A 285 20.00 1.82 -11.23
N ALA A 286 21.19 1.22 -11.44
CA ALA A 286 22.10 0.91 -10.35
C ALA A 286 22.42 2.17 -9.53
N GLY A 287 22.20 2.10 -8.21
CA GLY A 287 22.42 3.23 -7.31
C GLY A 287 21.21 4.14 -7.09
N ALA A 288 20.08 3.91 -7.77
CA ALA A 288 18.80 4.50 -7.36
C ALA A 288 18.52 4.04 -5.92
N ALA A 289 18.65 4.96 -4.97
CA ALA A 289 18.30 4.70 -3.58
C ALA A 289 16.87 4.16 -3.57
N GLU A 290 16.66 3.01 -2.93
CA GLU A 290 15.33 2.47 -2.66
C GLU A 290 14.50 3.64 -2.14
N ALA A 291 13.53 4.10 -2.95
CA ALA A 291 12.69 5.21 -2.56
C ALA A 291 12.11 4.80 -1.22
N ARG A 292 12.54 5.48 -0.15
CA ARG A 292 12.10 5.23 1.23
C ARG A 292 10.64 5.68 1.34
N GLY A 293 9.75 5.02 0.61
CA GLY A 293 8.37 4.89 1.01
C GLY A 293 8.41 4.37 2.44
N HIS A 294 7.57 4.96 3.29
CA HIS A 294 7.49 4.67 4.71
C HIS A 294 7.09 3.20 4.93
N ARG A 295 8.02 2.28 4.72
CA ARG A 295 7.95 0.94 5.28
C ARG A 295 8.06 1.14 6.78
N HIS A 296 7.12 0.58 7.54
CA HIS A 296 7.26 0.49 8.99
C HIS A 296 8.67 0.00 9.30
N VAL A 297 9.38 0.71 10.18
CA VAL A 297 10.75 0.37 10.62
C VAL A 297 10.84 -1.09 11.09
N LEU A 298 9.71 -1.69 11.50
CA LEU A 298 9.60 -3.07 11.93
C LEU A 298 9.64 -4.12 10.79
N ASP A 299 9.22 -3.79 9.57
CA ASP A 299 9.34 -4.70 8.41
C ASP A 299 10.75 -4.67 7.81
N ALA A 300 11.42 -3.51 7.86
CA ALA A 300 12.82 -3.39 7.44
C ALA A 300 13.78 -4.20 8.32
N LEU A 301 13.41 -4.46 9.59
CA LEU A 301 14.19 -5.30 10.51
C LEU A 301 13.95 -6.80 10.32
N ARG A 302 12.93 -7.22 9.57
CA ARG A 302 12.67 -8.64 9.25
C ARG A 302 13.40 -9.13 7.99
N HIS A 303 13.79 -8.24 7.10
CA HIS A 303 14.62 -8.56 5.93
C HIS A 303 16.05 -8.03 6.12
N GLY A 304 16.71 -8.54 7.15
CA GLY A 304 18.16 -8.46 7.29
C GLY A 304 18.84 -9.34 6.24
N GLY A 305 19.00 -8.81 5.03
CA GLY A 305 19.77 -9.41 3.94
C GLY A 305 20.91 -8.50 3.53
N GLY A 306 21.91 -8.36 4.40
CA GLY A 306 23.15 -7.66 4.07
C GLY A 306 24.10 -8.55 3.27
N ARG A 307 24.81 -7.89 2.35
CA ARG A 307 26.02 -8.30 1.60
C ARG A 307 25.82 -9.12 0.34
N ASP A 308 25.68 -8.39 -0.77
CA ASP A 308 26.57 -8.47 -1.94
C ASP A 308 26.38 -7.20 -2.78
N ARG A 309 26.94 -6.08 -2.31
CA ARG A 309 26.99 -4.82 -3.07
C ARG A 309 28.40 -4.67 -3.65
N ALA A 310 28.79 -5.61 -4.49
CA ALA A 310 30.03 -5.56 -5.25
C ALA A 310 29.78 -4.86 -6.59
N ASP A 311 30.50 -3.77 -6.84
CA ASP A 311 30.83 -3.14 -8.12
C ASP A 311 29.93 -3.49 -9.33
N ALA A 312 28.73 -2.90 -9.37
CA ALA A 312 27.96 -2.85 -10.60
C ALA A 312 28.46 -1.66 -11.46
N PRO A 313 28.80 -1.86 -12.75
CA PRO A 313 29.27 -0.78 -13.61
C PRO A 313 28.20 0.32 -13.74
N ALA A 314 28.64 1.58 -13.73
CA ALA A 314 27.78 2.75 -13.92
C ALA A 314 26.97 2.60 -15.23
N GLY A 315 25.64 2.52 -15.10
CA GLY A 315 24.71 2.34 -16.23
C GLY A 315 24.04 0.96 -16.33
N ALA A 316 24.43 -0.02 -15.51
CA ALA A 316 23.71 -1.29 -15.45
C ALA A 316 22.33 -1.12 -14.78
N LEU A 317 21.26 -1.63 -15.41
CA LEU A 317 19.95 -1.75 -14.76
C LEU A 317 19.99 -2.96 -13.80
N GLN A 318 19.68 -2.72 -12.53
CA GLN A 318 19.41 -3.79 -11.59
C GLN A 318 18.06 -4.42 -11.91
N VAL A 319 18.07 -5.73 -12.11
CA VAL A 319 16.87 -6.52 -12.38
C VAL A 319 16.39 -7.16 -11.09
N GLN A 320 15.17 -6.81 -10.67
CA GLN A 320 14.53 -7.42 -9.51
C GLN A 320 13.35 -8.26 -9.98
N ARG A 321 13.35 -9.56 -9.64
CA ARG A 321 12.20 -10.43 -9.94
C ARG A 321 11.03 -10.02 -9.05
N LEU A 322 9.88 -9.72 -9.64
CA LEU A 322 8.67 -9.27 -8.93
C LEU A 322 7.64 -10.39 -8.80
N ALA A 323 7.40 -11.14 -9.88
CA ALA A 323 6.42 -12.22 -9.88
C ALA A 323 6.68 -13.23 -11.02
N ASP A 324 6.22 -14.46 -10.83
CA ASP A 324 6.03 -15.45 -11.88
C ASP A 324 4.53 -15.80 -11.93
N THR A 325 3.91 -15.71 -13.10
CA THR A 325 2.44 -15.87 -13.23
C THR A 325 2.05 -16.45 -14.58
N VAL A 326 0.78 -16.80 -14.75
CA VAL A 326 0.19 -17.16 -16.04
C VAL A 326 -0.78 -16.07 -16.44
N VAL A 327 -0.55 -15.47 -17.60
CA VAL A 327 -1.48 -14.52 -18.20
C VAL A 327 -2.36 -15.24 -19.20
N TYR A 328 -3.63 -14.86 -19.25
CA TYR A 328 -4.58 -15.41 -20.19
C TYR A 328 -5.72 -14.44 -20.48
N ARG A 329 -6.31 -14.64 -21.66
CA ARG A 329 -7.54 -14.02 -22.13
C ARG A 329 -8.33 -15.11 -22.85
N LEU A 330 -9.40 -15.59 -22.24
CA LEU A 330 -10.16 -16.75 -22.71
C LEU A 330 -11.61 -16.34 -22.96
N ASP A 331 -12.17 -16.78 -24.09
CA ASP A 331 -13.58 -16.63 -24.39
C ASP A 331 -14.32 -17.85 -23.85
N GLN A 332 -15.18 -17.66 -22.84
CA GLN A 332 -16.04 -18.71 -22.32
C GLN A 332 -17.48 -18.37 -22.73
N GLY A 333 -18.35 -19.36 -22.97
CA GLY A 333 -19.71 -19.14 -23.47
C GLY A 333 -20.61 -18.20 -22.65
N GLY A 334 -20.15 -17.69 -21.49
CA GLY A 334 -20.78 -16.65 -20.68
C GLY A 334 -20.02 -15.32 -20.58
N GLY A 335 -18.94 -15.12 -21.35
CA GLY A 335 -18.13 -13.90 -21.36
C GLY A 335 -16.62 -14.13 -21.46
N GLU A 336 -15.88 -13.04 -21.59
CA GLU A 336 -14.43 -13.08 -21.67
C GLU A 336 -13.79 -13.04 -20.28
N VAL A 337 -12.89 -13.98 -20.01
CA VAL A 337 -12.17 -14.11 -18.74
C VAL A 337 -10.73 -13.68 -18.94
N HIS A 338 -10.27 -12.76 -18.10
CA HIS A 338 -8.90 -12.23 -18.11
C HIS A 338 -8.16 -12.65 -16.85
N ALA A 339 -6.83 -12.75 -16.95
CA ALA A 339 -5.98 -12.97 -15.79
C ALA A 339 -6.14 -11.84 -14.75
N ALA A 340 -6.14 -12.23 -13.47
CA ALA A 340 -6.19 -11.27 -12.37
C ALA A 340 -4.94 -10.38 -12.38
N PRO A 341 -5.06 -9.12 -11.91
CA PRO A 341 -3.91 -8.25 -11.71
C PRO A 341 -2.81 -8.87 -10.84
N VAL A 342 -1.59 -8.84 -11.34
CA VAL A 342 -0.39 -9.33 -10.67
C VAL A 342 -0.02 -8.37 -9.52
N ALA A 343 0.21 -8.90 -8.32
CA ALA A 343 0.73 -8.11 -7.21
C ALA A 343 2.23 -7.84 -7.41
N LEU A 344 2.66 -6.60 -7.13
CA LEU A 344 4.05 -6.18 -7.19
C LEU A 344 4.58 -5.86 -5.78
N ASP A 345 5.83 -5.47 -5.69
CA ASP A 345 6.56 -5.23 -4.43
C ASP A 345 6.29 -3.87 -3.76
N GLY A 346 5.48 -3.01 -4.39
CA GLY A 346 5.25 -1.64 -3.94
C GLY A 346 6.44 -0.70 -4.19
N GLY A 347 7.47 -1.15 -4.91
CA GLY A 347 8.66 -0.37 -5.23
C GLY A 347 8.46 0.55 -6.44
N ALA A 348 9.36 1.53 -6.57
CA ALA A 348 9.48 2.33 -7.77
C ALA A 348 10.52 1.68 -8.71
N HIS A 349 10.14 1.52 -9.97
CA HIS A 349 10.97 0.90 -11.02
C HIS A 349 11.02 1.85 -12.22
N ALA A 350 12.12 1.89 -12.97
CA ALA A 350 12.19 2.68 -14.20
C ALA A 350 11.47 1.97 -15.35
N PHE A 351 11.61 0.64 -15.42
CA PHE A 351 10.86 -0.20 -16.34
C PHE A 351 10.32 -1.42 -15.63
N VAL A 352 9.24 -1.99 -16.18
CA VAL A 352 8.80 -3.34 -15.86
C VAL A 352 9.04 -4.20 -17.09
N ARG A 353 9.77 -5.30 -16.93
CA ARG A 353 10.02 -6.31 -17.96
C ARG A 353 9.03 -7.45 -17.82
N LEU A 354 8.34 -7.76 -18.91
CA LEU A 354 7.60 -9.00 -19.09
C LEU A 354 8.47 -9.96 -19.90
N GLN A 355 8.77 -11.14 -19.39
CA GLN A 355 9.57 -12.16 -20.07
C GLN A 355 8.77 -13.47 -20.20
N THR A 356 8.75 -14.05 -21.39
CA THR A 356 8.14 -15.35 -21.69
C THR A 356 9.22 -16.44 -21.65
N ARG A 357 8.83 -17.70 -21.39
CA ARG A 357 9.77 -18.84 -21.52
C ARG A 357 10.10 -19.20 -22.97
N GLY A 358 9.27 -18.76 -23.91
CA GLY A 358 9.45 -18.94 -25.35
C GLY A 358 9.34 -17.60 -26.08
N PRO A 359 9.02 -17.58 -27.38
CA PRO A 359 8.91 -16.34 -28.12
C PRO A 359 7.78 -15.47 -27.58
N MET A 360 7.98 -14.15 -27.59
CA MET A 360 6.97 -13.15 -27.16
C MET A 360 5.68 -13.26 -27.99
N ALA A 361 5.77 -13.77 -29.22
CA ALA A 361 4.63 -14.06 -30.09
C ALA A 361 3.63 -15.09 -29.48
N ALA A 362 4.03 -15.85 -28.45
CA ALA A 362 3.13 -16.71 -27.69
C ALA A 362 2.04 -15.92 -26.93
N LEU A 363 2.24 -14.61 -26.72
CA LEU A 363 1.25 -13.71 -26.12
C LEU A 363 0.34 -13.01 -27.14
N GLY A 364 0.46 -13.38 -28.42
CA GLY A 364 -0.38 -12.90 -29.51
C GLY A 364 0.40 -12.26 -30.65
N THR A 365 -0.32 -11.88 -31.70
CA THR A 365 0.16 -11.21 -32.91
C THR A 365 0.77 -9.84 -32.66
N ARG A 366 0.41 -9.20 -31.53
CA ARG A 366 0.95 -7.92 -31.07
C ARG A 366 1.44 -8.04 -29.63
N PRO A 367 2.55 -7.37 -29.28
CA PRO A 367 2.98 -7.28 -27.89
C PRO A 367 1.85 -6.79 -26.98
N PRO A 368 1.69 -7.34 -25.77
CA PRO A 368 0.65 -6.89 -24.86
C PRO A 368 0.91 -5.47 -24.38
N THR A 369 -0.14 -4.76 -24.00
CA THR A 369 -0.01 -3.50 -23.25
C THR A 369 -0.18 -3.76 -21.76
N VAL A 370 0.26 -2.83 -20.91
CA VAL A 370 0.13 -2.98 -19.46
C VAL A 370 -0.51 -1.76 -18.81
N SER A 371 -1.24 -1.96 -17.73
CA SER A 371 -1.62 -0.86 -16.84
C SER A 371 -0.98 -1.09 -15.48
N PHE A 372 -0.52 -0.01 -14.85
CA PHE A 372 0.03 -0.03 -13.51
C PHE A 372 -1.00 0.49 -12.53
N ALA A 373 -1.04 -0.08 -11.33
CA ALA A 373 -1.86 0.41 -10.24
C ALA A 373 -0.98 0.84 -9.07
N ALA A 374 -1.24 2.03 -8.55
CA ALA A 374 -0.56 2.57 -7.37
C ALA A 374 -1.58 3.10 -6.35
N ARG A 375 -1.15 3.29 -5.11
CA ARG A 375 -1.97 4.01 -4.12
C ARG A 375 -1.77 5.50 -4.32
N PRO A 376 -2.82 6.29 -4.58
CA PRO A 376 -2.69 7.73 -4.62
C PRO A 376 -2.34 8.25 -3.23
N ARG A 377 -1.54 9.33 -3.17
CA ARG A 377 -1.25 10.01 -1.90
C ARG A 377 -2.31 11.06 -1.63
N VAL A 378 -2.64 11.24 -0.36
CA VAL A 378 -3.59 12.26 0.08
C VAL A 378 -2.83 13.34 0.82
N LEU A 379 -3.02 14.59 0.42
CA LEU A 379 -2.58 15.74 1.20
C LEU A 379 -3.79 16.42 1.84
N GLU A 380 -3.61 16.91 3.05
CA GLU A 380 -4.56 17.77 3.74
C GLU A 380 -3.91 19.14 3.94
N PHE A 381 -4.60 20.21 3.56
CA PHE A 381 -4.07 21.56 3.65
C PHE A 381 -5.05 22.52 4.33
N LEU A 382 -4.48 23.54 4.96
CA LEU A 382 -5.22 24.69 5.48
C LEU A 382 -5.37 25.73 4.36
N ALA A 383 -6.60 26.07 3.97
CA ALA A 383 -6.87 27.06 2.93
C ALA A 383 -6.59 28.50 3.40
N GLN A 384 -5.31 28.80 3.64
CA GLN A 384 -4.83 30.10 4.12
C GLN A 384 -4.64 31.10 2.98
N GLY A 385 -5.25 32.28 3.10
CA GLY A 385 -5.22 33.33 2.09
C GLY A 385 -6.42 33.28 1.14
N GLN A 386 -6.33 34.02 0.03
CA GLN A 386 -7.44 34.16 -0.92
C GLN A 386 -7.37 33.12 -2.06
N PRO A 387 -8.53 32.63 -2.55
CA PRO A 387 -8.61 31.83 -3.76
C PRO A 387 -8.27 32.69 -5.02
N PRO A 388 -7.93 32.07 -6.17
CA PRO A 388 -7.90 30.63 -6.42
C PRO A 388 -6.71 29.93 -5.77
N PHE A 389 -6.92 28.68 -5.37
CA PHE A 389 -5.85 27.80 -4.94
C PHE A 389 -5.39 26.95 -6.13
N VAL A 390 -4.09 26.66 -6.21
CA VAL A 390 -3.48 25.85 -7.26
C VAL A 390 -2.56 24.79 -6.67
N LEU A 391 -2.47 23.63 -7.31
CA LEU A 391 -1.45 22.63 -7.07
C LEU A 391 -0.25 22.93 -7.98
N SER A 392 0.93 23.17 -7.41
CA SER A 392 2.18 23.38 -8.15
C SER A 392 3.16 22.25 -7.89
N TRP A 393 4.01 21.91 -8.86
CA TRP A 393 5.06 20.89 -8.73
C TRP A 393 6.47 21.44 -9.02
N GLN A 394 6.71 22.65 -8.53
CA GLN A 394 7.98 23.36 -8.59
C GLN A 394 8.28 23.98 -7.23
N ALA A 395 8.91 23.22 -6.34
CA ALA A 395 9.31 23.75 -5.04
C ALA A 395 10.72 24.34 -5.12
N SER A 396 10.92 25.44 -4.39
CA SER A 396 12.25 25.96 -4.08
C SER A 396 12.76 25.34 -2.78
N ALA A 397 14.07 25.41 -2.53
CA ALA A 397 14.66 24.95 -1.28
C ALA A 397 14.11 25.67 -0.03
N HIS A 398 13.61 26.91 -0.20
CA HIS A 398 12.97 27.68 0.87
C HIS A 398 11.61 27.10 1.25
N ASP A 399 10.86 26.58 0.27
CA ASP A 399 9.55 25.96 0.51
C ASP A 399 9.70 24.69 1.36
N ALA A 400 10.68 23.84 1.06
CA ALA A 400 10.91 22.56 1.76
C ALA A 400 11.09 22.69 3.29
N ALA A 401 11.78 23.74 3.75
CA ALA A 401 11.98 23.98 5.18
C ALA A 401 10.67 24.37 5.88
N ALA A 402 9.87 25.23 5.25
CA ALA A 402 8.59 25.69 5.78
C ALA A 402 7.56 24.55 5.90
N ASP A 403 7.58 23.59 4.97
CA ASP A 403 6.63 22.46 4.97
C ASP A 403 6.79 21.55 6.19
N SER A 404 8.04 21.26 6.58
CA SER A 404 8.31 20.36 7.71
C SER A 404 7.78 20.91 9.04
N ALA A 405 7.93 22.22 9.26
CA ALA A 405 7.40 22.91 10.44
C ALA A 405 5.86 23.00 10.41
N ASN A 406 5.31 23.33 9.24
CA ASN A 406 3.88 23.48 9.03
C ASN A 406 3.11 22.14 9.14
N ALA A 407 3.70 21.03 8.71
CA ALA A 407 3.09 19.71 8.79
C ALA A 407 2.88 19.26 10.25
N ALA A 408 3.88 19.46 11.11
CA ALA A 408 3.79 19.13 12.54
C ALA A 408 2.74 20.00 13.25
N ALA A 409 2.72 21.30 12.95
CA ALA A 409 1.71 22.22 13.47
C ALA A 409 0.29 21.83 13.02
N LEU A 410 0.12 21.47 11.74
CA LEU A 410 -1.17 21.06 11.18
C LEU A 410 -1.69 19.76 11.82
N LYS A 411 -0.82 18.76 12.02
CA LYS A 411 -1.17 17.50 12.69
C LYS A 411 -1.63 17.73 14.13
N THR A 412 -0.94 18.63 14.85
CA THR A 412 -1.28 19.01 16.22
C THR A 412 -2.62 19.75 16.30
N LEU A 413 -2.84 20.72 15.39
CA LEU A 413 -4.09 21.46 15.29
C LEU A 413 -5.28 20.55 14.97
N ARG A 414 -5.10 19.56 14.09
CA ARG A 414 -6.15 18.59 13.74
C ARG A 414 -6.51 17.65 14.89
N ALA A 415 -5.57 17.30 15.75
CA ALA A 415 -5.86 16.54 16.97
C ALA A 415 -6.78 17.33 17.92
N GLY A 416 -6.64 18.66 17.99
CA GLY A 416 -7.47 19.54 18.82
C GLY A 416 -8.86 19.86 18.25
N ILE A 417 -8.99 19.98 16.92
CA ILE A 417 -10.24 20.39 16.22
C ILE A 417 -10.94 19.17 15.58
N ALA A 418 -10.73 17.96 16.13
CA ALA A 418 -11.07 16.67 15.52
C ALA A 418 -12.58 16.43 15.22
N GLN A 419 -13.47 17.36 15.58
CA GLN A 419 -14.92 17.24 15.41
C GLN A 419 -15.40 17.57 13.99
N GLN A 420 -14.64 18.33 13.18
CA GLN A 420 -15.10 18.79 11.87
C GLN A 420 -14.44 17.99 10.72
N ALA A 421 -15.29 17.42 9.87
CA ALA A 421 -14.84 16.75 8.66
C ALA A 421 -14.24 17.79 7.70
N PRO A 422 -13.07 17.52 7.09
CA PRO A 422 -12.47 18.45 6.15
C PRO A 422 -13.30 18.50 4.86
N GLY A 423 -13.25 19.65 4.18
CA GLY A 423 -13.76 19.78 2.82
C GLY A 423 -12.97 18.91 1.83
N ARG A 424 -13.49 18.79 0.62
CA ARG A 424 -12.87 18.07 -0.49
C ARG A 424 -12.20 19.05 -1.45
N ALA A 425 -10.99 18.73 -1.89
CA ALA A 425 -10.32 19.40 -2.99
C ALA A 425 -10.13 18.43 -4.15
N THR A 426 -10.31 18.92 -5.37
CA THR A 426 -10.06 18.16 -6.60
C THR A 426 -9.17 18.96 -7.54
N VAL A 427 -8.35 18.24 -8.32
CA VAL A 427 -7.44 18.82 -9.32
C VAL A 427 -7.57 18.03 -10.61
N THR A 428 -7.52 18.74 -11.75
CA THR A 428 -7.37 18.14 -13.07
C THR A 428 -5.99 18.50 -13.58
N LEU A 429 -5.10 17.52 -13.66
CA LEU A 429 -3.75 17.73 -14.17
C LEU A 429 -3.78 17.92 -15.70
N PRO A 430 -2.89 18.75 -16.26
CA PRO A 430 -2.72 18.80 -17.71
C PRO A 430 -2.31 17.42 -18.22
N ALA A 431 -2.87 17.01 -19.36
CA ALA A 431 -2.42 15.80 -20.03
C ALA A 431 -0.91 15.93 -20.29
N PRO A 432 -0.09 14.92 -19.94
CA PRO A 432 1.30 14.94 -20.35
C PRO A 432 1.33 15.13 -21.88
N PRO A 433 2.20 16.00 -22.41
CA PRO A 433 2.35 16.08 -23.85
C PRO A 433 2.61 14.65 -24.35
N PRO A 434 2.03 14.23 -25.49
CA PRO A 434 2.42 12.96 -26.08
C PRO A 434 3.94 12.98 -26.10
N ALA A 435 4.57 11.90 -25.64
CA ALA A 435 5.98 11.70 -25.88
C ALA A 435 6.11 11.85 -27.39
N VAL A 436 6.53 13.03 -27.84
CA VAL A 436 7.10 13.19 -29.15
C VAL A 436 8.19 12.15 -29.07
N ALA A 437 7.96 11.03 -29.76
CA ALA A 437 9.05 10.26 -30.26
C ALA A 437 9.97 11.34 -30.76
N SER A 438 11.10 11.53 -30.08
CA SER A 438 12.24 11.99 -30.81
C SER A 438 12.35 10.93 -31.88
N THR A 439 11.75 11.20 -33.04
CA THR A 439 12.51 11.20 -34.25
C THR A 439 13.71 12.09 -33.94
N ALA A 440 14.65 11.55 -33.15
CA ALA A 440 15.99 11.42 -33.62
C ALA A 440 15.77 10.91 -35.04
N ALA A 441 15.76 11.86 -35.97
CA ALA A 441 15.96 11.57 -37.36
C ALA A 441 17.01 10.47 -37.33
N ALA A 442 16.66 9.31 -37.90
CA ALA A 442 17.62 8.25 -38.11
C ALA A 442 18.91 8.96 -38.52
N PRO A 443 20.04 8.77 -37.79
CA PRO A 443 21.26 9.42 -38.20
C PRO A 443 21.47 8.98 -39.64
N GLY A 444 21.17 9.87 -40.60
CA GLY A 444 21.51 9.68 -41.99
C GLY A 444 22.99 9.32 -41.97
N PRO A 445 23.40 8.24 -42.65
CA PRO A 445 24.58 7.45 -42.31
C PRO A 445 25.70 8.39 -41.90
N ALA A 446 25.90 8.51 -40.58
CA ALA A 446 26.94 9.35 -40.05
C ALA A 446 28.20 8.76 -40.66
N ALA A 447 28.87 9.56 -41.49
CA ALA A 447 30.15 9.21 -42.07
C ALA A 447 30.97 8.62 -40.93
N ALA A 448 31.22 7.31 -41.04
CA ALA A 448 31.85 6.53 -40.01
C ALA A 448 33.11 7.30 -39.60
N SER A 449 33.08 7.85 -38.38
CA SER A 449 34.29 8.39 -37.78
C SER A 449 35.24 7.21 -37.75
N ALA A 450 36.27 7.30 -38.59
CA ALA A 450 37.26 6.27 -38.76
C ALA A 450 37.70 5.84 -37.36
N THR A 451 37.48 4.56 -37.05
CA THR A 451 38.28 3.87 -36.05
C THR A 451 39.73 4.26 -36.32
N PRO A 452 40.55 4.64 -35.32
CA PRO A 452 41.98 4.74 -35.57
C PRO A 452 42.39 3.34 -36.03
N ALA A 453 42.64 3.22 -37.33
CA ALA A 453 43.04 1.98 -37.93
C ALA A 453 44.26 1.52 -37.14
N ALA A 454 44.12 0.38 -36.44
CA ALA A 454 45.23 -0.28 -35.81
C ALA A 454 46.31 -0.41 -36.88
N ARG A 455 47.37 0.39 -36.75
CA ARG A 455 48.47 0.46 -37.71
C ARG A 455 49.14 -0.91 -37.67
N ARG A 456 48.71 -1.81 -38.57
CA ARG A 456 49.26 -3.16 -38.68
C ARG A 456 50.70 -3.00 -39.16
N SER A 457 51.62 -2.99 -38.19
CA SER A 457 53.03 -2.87 -38.46
C SER A 457 53.47 -4.08 -39.29
N PRO A 458 54.03 -3.90 -40.51
CA PRO A 458 54.47 -5.00 -41.37
C PRO A 458 55.65 -5.80 -40.80
N TRP A 459 56.11 -5.44 -39.60
CA TRP A 459 57.23 -6.09 -38.92
C TRP A 459 56.97 -7.57 -38.61
N LEU A 460 55.70 -7.95 -38.44
CA LEU A 460 55.32 -9.35 -38.23
C LEU A 460 55.57 -10.20 -39.49
N TRP A 461 55.38 -9.62 -40.69
CA TRP A 461 55.71 -10.25 -41.96
C TRP A 461 57.23 -10.24 -42.22
N ALA A 462 57.93 -9.20 -41.80
CA ALA A 462 59.39 -9.14 -41.87
C ALA A 462 60.04 -10.22 -40.97
N ALA A 463 59.51 -10.43 -39.76
CA ALA A 463 59.97 -11.48 -38.85
C ALA A 463 59.67 -12.89 -39.40
N LEU A 464 58.48 -13.09 -39.97
CA LEU A 464 58.11 -14.38 -40.59
C LEU A 464 58.99 -14.69 -41.81
N GLY A 465 59.23 -13.71 -42.69
CA GLY A 465 60.09 -13.86 -43.86
C GLY A 465 61.56 -14.11 -43.49
N SER A 466 62.06 -13.44 -42.46
CA SER A 466 63.39 -13.66 -41.89
C SER A 466 63.59 -15.12 -41.46
N GLY A 467 62.62 -15.70 -40.74
CA GLY A 467 62.67 -17.10 -40.31
C GLY A 467 62.73 -18.09 -41.48
N LEU A 468 61.98 -17.83 -42.56
CA LEU A 468 61.98 -18.68 -43.75
C LEU A 468 63.32 -18.63 -44.50
N LEU A 469 63.97 -17.46 -44.56
CA LEU A 469 65.29 -17.30 -45.19
C LEU A 469 66.38 -18.08 -44.46
N VAL A 470 66.35 -18.09 -43.13
CA VAL A 470 67.31 -18.87 -42.31
C VAL A 470 67.12 -20.38 -42.53
N LEU A 471 65.88 -20.85 -42.58
CA LEU A 471 65.59 -22.26 -42.88
C LEU A 471 66.02 -22.66 -44.30
N GLY A 472 65.78 -21.79 -45.29
CA GLY A 472 66.24 -21.99 -46.67
C GLY A 472 67.77 -22.07 -46.76
N ALA A 473 68.48 -21.19 -46.05
CA ALA A 473 69.94 -21.18 -46.03
C ALA A 473 70.52 -22.44 -45.36
N MET A 474 69.92 -22.95 -44.27
CA MET A 474 70.34 -24.22 -43.65
C MET A 474 70.08 -25.41 -44.56
N ALA A 475 68.92 -25.48 -45.22
CA ALA A 475 68.61 -26.55 -46.17
C ALA A 475 69.59 -26.56 -47.35
N TRP A 476 69.94 -25.38 -47.88
CA TRP A 476 70.89 -25.27 -48.98
C TRP A 476 72.33 -25.59 -48.57
N SER A 477 72.72 -25.24 -47.34
CA SER A 477 74.01 -25.60 -46.75
C SER A 477 74.17 -27.12 -46.60
N LEU A 478 73.13 -27.82 -46.15
CA LEU A 478 73.11 -29.30 -46.08
C LEU A 478 73.14 -29.95 -47.47
N LEU A 479 72.48 -29.37 -48.46
CA LEU A 479 72.53 -29.88 -49.83
C LEU A 479 73.92 -29.72 -50.45
N ARG A 480 74.65 -28.64 -50.10
CA ARG A 480 76.05 -28.44 -50.50
C ARG A 480 77.03 -29.35 -49.75
N SER A 481 76.77 -29.70 -48.49
CA SER A 481 77.64 -30.65 -47.76
C SER A 481 77.50 -32.08 -48.25
N LEU A 482 76.38 -32.44 -48.90
CA LEU A 482 76.17 -33.74 -49.56
C LEU A 482 76.77 -33.82 -50.98
N ASN A 483 77.02 -32.69 -51.63
CA ASN A 483 77.62 -32.60 -52.98
C ASN A 483 79.13 -32.32 -52.97
N LYS A 484 79.83 -32.55 -51.85
CA LYS A 484 81.30 -32.60 -51.86
C LYS A 484 81.77 -34.01 -52.26
N PRO A 485 82.35 -34.19 -53.47
CA PRO A 485 83.02 -35.43 -53.82
C PRO A 485 84.25 -35.62 -52.91
N SER A 486 84.35 -36.80 -52.32
CA SER A 486 85.53 -37.29 -51.61
C SER A 486 86.74 -37.29 -52.56
N GLY A 487 87.64 -36.34 -52.34
CA GLY A 487 88.94 -36.28 -53.01
C GLY A 487 90.03 -36.90 -52.11
N ASP A 488 90.29 -38.17 -52.35
CA ASP A 488 91.55 -38.92 -52.28
C ASP A 488 92.78 -38.24 -51.62
N ARG A 489 93.08 -38.63 -50.38
CA ARG A 489 94.40 -39.16 -49.93
C ARG A 489 94.35 -39.63 -48.48
#